data_AF-A0A542S2G4-F1
#
_entry.id   AF-A0A542S2G4-F1
#
_cell.length_a   1.000
_cell.length_b   1.000
_cell.length_c   1.000
_cell.angle_alpha   90.00
_cell.angle_beta   90.00
_cell.angle_gamma   90.00
#
_symmetry.space_group_name_H-M   'P 1'
#
loop_
_entity.id
_entity.type
_entity.pdbx_description
1 polymer ?
#
loop_
_entity_poly.entity_id
_entity_poly.type
_entity_poly.pdbx_seq_one_letter_code
_entity_poly.pdbx_strand_id
1 'polypeptide(L)'
;MFVAGFIAASEVGLWVLLGLGLGLRYVLRRRRASTLVLALIPLLDVALVAATAVDLHRGTAAGTTHGLAGIYLGFSVAFGPALVRWADVRFAHRFAGGPAPVKPPKQGPERMAALWREWLRVVVAAVIASVVLLGLVLLVADVDQDPVLLGWVARAWVVVALWFVFGPLWELPTSRQRATVHSERSSS
;
A
#
# COMPACT_ATOMS: atom_id res chain seq x y z
N MET A 1 -14.95 -16.31 -14.91
CA MET A 1 -13.69 -16.71 -15.61
C MET A 1 -13.00 -15.54 -16.31
N PHE A 2 -13.71 -14.45 -16.67
CA PHE A 2 -13.14 -13.27 -17.33
C PHE A 2 -12.13 -12.50 -16.46
N VAL A 3 -12.43 -12.27 -15.18
CA VAL A 3 -11.53 -11.48 -14.29
C VAL A 3 -10.25 -12.22 -13.94
N ALA A 4 -10.25 -13.55 -13.84
CA ALA A 4 -9.02 -14.31 -13.60
C ALA A 4 -7.99 -14.10 -14.73
N GLY A 5 -8.46 -14.05 -15.99
CA GLY A 5 -7.62 -13.71 -17.14
C GLY A 5 -7.15 -12.25 -17.10
N PHE A 6 -7.99 -11.33 -16.63
CA PHE A 6 -7.61 -9.93 -16.46
C PHE A 6 -6.58 -9.73 -15.34
N ILE A 7 -6.69 -10.43 -14.22
CA ILE A 7 -5.66 -10.44 -13.17
C ILE A 7 -4.34 -10.94 -13.73
N ALA A 8 -4.35 -12.07 -14.46
CA ALA A 8 -3.12 -12.61 -15.06
C ALA A 8 -2.51 -11.61 -16.05
N ALA A 9 -3.32 -10.95 -16.86
CA ALA A 9 -2.86 -9.89 -17.78
C ALA A 9 -2.35 -8.65 -17.03
N SER A 10 -3.01 -8.23 -15.95
CA SER A 10 -2.57 -7.13 -15.08
C SER A 10 -1.25 -7.46 -14.38
N GLU A 11 -1.10 -8.68 -13.90
CA GLU A 11 0.14 -9.18 -13.28
C GLU A 11 1.28 -9.16 -14.30
N VAL A 12 1.07 -9.72 -15.49
CA VAL A 12 2.05 -9.68 -16.58
C VAL A 12 2.36 -8.24 -16.99
N GLY A 13 1.34 -7.39 -17.13
CA GLY A 13 1.51 -5.97 -17.45
C GLY A 13 2.32 -5.23 -16.39
N LEU A 14 2.10 -5.55 -15.11
CA LEU A 14 2.85 -4.99 -14.00
C LEU A 14 4.31 -5.42 -14.07
N TRP A 15 4.61 -6.70 -14.24
CA TRP A 15 5.99 -7.19 -14.38
C TRP A 15 6.70 -6.56 -15.58
N VAL A 16 6.00 -6.42 -16.70
CA VAL A 16 6.51 -5.77 -17.91
C VAL A 16 6.77 -4.28 -17.65
N LEU A 17 5.82 -3.51 -17.12
CA LEU A 17 6.01 -2.08 -16.82
C LEU A 17 7.09 -1.87 -15.77
N LEU A 18 7.16 -2.71 -14.75
CA LEU A 18 8.19 -2.64 -13.73
C LEU A 18 9.56 -2.87 -14.36
N GLY A 19 9.72 -3.95 -15.12
CA GLY A 19 10.96 -4.28 -15.84
C GLY A 19 11.37 -3.18 -16.83
N LEU A 20 10.42 -2.66 -17.60
CA LEU A 20 10.64 -1.60 -18.57
C LEU A 20 11.00 -0.28 -17.88
N GLY A 21 10.31 0.07 -16.80
CA GLY A 21 10.57 1.26 -15.99
C GLY A 21 11.96 1.23 -15.36
N LEU A 22 12.38 0.07 -14.85
CA LEU A 22 13.76 -0.15 -14.38
C LEU A 22 14.76 -0.10 -15.53
N GLY A 23 14.48 -0.76 -16.65
CA GLY A 23 15.33 -0.76 -17.86
C GLY A 23 15.59 0.64 -18.41
N LEU A 24 14.53 1.45 -18.60
CA LEU A 24 14.67 2.84 -19.04
C LEU A 24 15.47 3.70 -18.07
N ARG A 25 15.30 3.48 -16.76
CA ARG A 25 15.98 4.29 -15.74
C ARG A 25 17.48 4.01 -15.67
N TYR A 26 17.87 2.75 -15.81
CA TYR A 26 19.24 2.31 -15.50
C TYR A 26 20.06 1.93 -16.74
N VAL A 27 19.45 1.26 -17.73
CA VAL A 27 20.14 0.94 -19.00
C VAL A 27 20.19 2.18 -19.89
N LEU A 28 19.06 2.85 -20.07
CA LEU A 28 18.96 4.04 -20.93
C LEU A 28 19.16 5.37 -20.19
N ARG A 29 19.36 5.35 -18.86
CA ARG A 29 19.54 6.53 -17.99
C ARG A 29 18.43 7.60 -18.13
N ARG A 30 17.25 7.23 -18.63
CA ARG A 30 16.13 8.15 -18.91
C ARG A 30 15.14 8.22 -17.74
N ARG A 31 15.50 8.99 -16.71
CA ARG A 31 14.69 9.16 -15.49
C ARG A 31 13.24 9.55 -15.75
N ARG A 32 12.98 10.54 -16.62
CA ARG A 32 11.61 11.01 -16.91
C ARG A 32 10.74 9.92 -17.54
N ALA A 33 11.31 9.15 -18.47
CA ALA A 33 10.59 8.07 -19.14
C ALA A 33 10.33 6.88 -18.19
N SER A 34 11.27 6.58 -17.29
CA SER A 34 11.04 5.64 -16.18
C SER A 34 9.90 6.09 -15.26
N THR A 35 9.89 7.36 -14.85
CA THR A 35 8.80 7.89 -14.00
C THR A 35 7.44 7.78 -14.69
N LEU A 36 7.37 8.07 -15.99
CA LEU A 36 6.15 7.89 -16.77
C LEU A 36 5.71 6.42 -16.83
N VAL A 37 6.64 5.50 -17.13
CA VAL A 37 6.35 4.05 -17.19
C VAL A 37 5.92 3.51 -15.83
N LEU A 38 6.53 3.96 -14.74
CA LEU A 38 6.13 3.55 -13.38
C LEU A 38 4.80 4.19 -12.95
N ALA A 39 4.44 5.36 -13.48
CA ALA A 39 3.13 5.97 -13.27
C ALA A 39 2.01 5.23 -14.04
N LEU A 40 2.34 4.39 -15.04
CA LEU A 40 1.36 3.49 -15.66
C LEU A 40 0.95 2.32 -14.75
N ILE A 41 1.71 2.00 -13.69
CA ILE A 41 1.37 0.93 -12.74
C ILE A 41 0.02 1.21 -12.05
N PRO A 42 -0.20 2.36 -11.37
CA PRO A 42 -1.50 2.66 -10.80
C PRO A 42 -2.61 2.79 -11.86
N LEU A 43 -2.27 3.14 -13.11
CA LEU A 43 -3.24 3.16 -14.20
C LEU A 43 -3.70 1.74 -14.58
N LEU A 44 -2.79 0.76 -14.54
CA LEU A 44 -3.11 -0.66 -14.70
C LEU A 44 -4.03 -1.15 -13.58
N ASP A 45 -3.80 -0.73 -12.35
CA ASP A 45 -4.65 -1.07 -11.22
C ASP A 45 -6.06 -0.47 -11.34
N VAL A 46 -6.16 0.77 -11.86
CA VAL A 46 -7.47 1.37 -12.18
C VAL A 46 -8.18 0.56 -13.27
N ALA A 47 -7.45 0.10 -14.30
CA ALA A 47 -8.02 -0.77 -15.34
C ALA A 47 -8.49 -2.12 -14.77
N LEU A 48 -7.77 -2.70 -13.80
CA LEU A 48 -8.19 -3.92 -13.09
C LEU A 48 -9.49 -3.70 -12.31
N VAL A 49 -9.62 -2.57 -11.61
CA VAL A 49 -10.86 -2.21 -10.92
C VAL A 49 -12.02 -1.98 -11.91
N ALA A 50 -11.77 -1.34 -13.05
CA ALA A 50 -12.77 -1.17 -14.10
C ALA A 50 -13.22 -2.53 -14.67
N ALA A 51 -12.30 -3.46 -14.92
CA ALA A 51 -12.64 -4.81 -15.35
C ALA A 51 -13.45 -5.57 -14.30
N THR A 52 -13.12 -5.38 -13.02
CA THR A 52 -13.86 -5.92 -11.87
C THR A 52 -15.29 -5.39 -11.83
N ALA A 53 -15.48 -4.08 -12.08
CA ALA A 53 -16.79 -3.46 -12.19
C ALA A 53 -17.60 -4.09 -13.35
N VAL A 54 -17.02 -4.20 -14.55
CA VAL A 54 -17.72 -4.81 -15.69
C VAL A 54 -18.13 -6.26 -15.41
N ASP A 55 -17.30 -7.02 -14.69
CA ASP A 55 -17.61 -8.41 -14.35
C ASP A 55 -18.72 -8.55 -13.29
N LEU A 56 -18.73 -7.67 -12.28
CA LEU A 56 -19.84 -7.56 -11.31
C LEU A 56 -21.14 -7.17 -12.01
N HIS A 57 -21.08 -6.19 -12.92
CA HIS A 57 -22.25 -5.73 -13.67
C HIS A 57 -22.86 -6.82 -14.56
N ARG A 58 -22.06 -7.79 -14.98
CA ARG A 58 -22.52 -8.95 -15.76
C ARG A 58 -23.19 -10.03 -14.88
N GLY A 59 -23.36 -9.78 -13.59
CA GLY A 59 -23.99 -10.69 -12.63
C GLY A 59 -23.03 -11.75 -12.07
N THR A 60 -21.71 -11.57 -12.21
CA THR A 60 -20.75 -12.54 -11.66
C THR A 60 -20.73 -12.44 -10.13
N ALA A 61 -20.84 -13.56 -9.43
CA ALA A 61 -20.78 -13.58 -7.97
C ALA A 61 -19.51 -12.91 -7.45
N ALA A 62 -19.67 -11.96 -6.52
CA ALA A 62 -18.56 -11.30 -5.87
C ALA A 62 -17.73 -12.31 -5.08
N GLY A 63 -16.42 -12.30 -5.31
CA GLY A 63 -15.48 -13.24 -4.70
C GLY A 63 -14.24 -12.57 -4.13
N THR A 64 -13.26 -13.40 -3.81
CA THR A 64 -11.95 -12.96 -3.33
C THR A 64 -11.23 -12.03 -4.31
N THR A 65 -11.34 -12.36 -5.59
CA THR A 65 -10.77 -11.58 -6.70
C THR A 65 -11.26 -10.13 -6.71
N HIS A 66 -12.57 -9.90 -6.57
CA HIS A 66 -13.16 -8.56 -6.67
C HIS A 66 -12.76 -7.68 -5.48
N GLY A 67 -12.73 -8.25 -4.28
CA GLY A 67 -12.26 -7.54 -3.08
C GLY A 67 -10.76 -7.22 -3.12
N LEU A 68 -9.94 -8.17 -3.60
CA LEU A 68 -8.50 -7.97 -3.74
C LEU A 68 -8.17 -6.86 -4.75
N ALA A 69 -8.93 -6.71 -5.84
CA ALA A 69 -8.70 -5.64 -6.81
C ALA A 69 -8.78 -4.24 -6.15
N GLY A 70 -9.79 -4.00 -5.31
CA GLY A 70 -9.94 -2.74 -4.57
C GLY A 70 -8.83 -2.51 -3.55
N ILE A 71 -8.44 -3.55 -2.81
CA ILE A 71 -7.33 -3.48 -1.85
C ILE A 71 -5.99 -3.23 -2.54
N TYR A 72 -5.75 -3.90 -3.67
CA TYR A 72 -4.52 -3.78 -4.44
C TYR A 72 -4.35 -2.35 -4.95
N LEU A 73 -5.40 -1.77 -5.54
CA LEU A 73 -5.40 -0.36 -5.96
C LEU A 73 -5.11 0.58 -4.78
N GLY A 74 -5.78 0.38 -3.63
CA GLY A 74 -5.55 1.20 -2.44
C GLY A 74 -4.10 1.13 -1.95
N PHE A 75 -3.51 -0.06 -1.94
CA PHE A 75 -2.11 -0.26 -1.57
C PHE A 75 -1.15 0.39 -2.57
N SER A 76 -1.33 0.16 -3.87
CA SER A 76 -0.50 0.74 -4.92
C SER A 76 -0.50 2.27 -4.89
N VAL A 77 -1.65 2.91 -4.69
CA VAL A 77 -1.74 4.37 -4.63
C VAL A 77 -1.09 4.92 -3.36
N ALA A 78 -1.34 4.30 -2.20
CA ALA A 78 -0.80 4.79 -0.93
C ALA A 78 0.71 4.55 -0.76
N PHE A 79 1.21 3.38 -1.20
CA PHE A 79 2.61 2.99 -1.06
C PHE A 79 3.47 3.32 -2.27
N GLY A 80 2.88 3.51 -3.46
CA GLY A 80 3.59 3.77 -4.72
C GLY A 80 4.63 4.89 -4.62
N PRO A 81 4.28 6.11 -4.18
CA PRO A 81 5.24 7.21 -4.05
C PRO A 81 6.39 6.89 -3.09
N ALA A 82 6.11 6.15 -2.01
CA ALA A 82 7.13 5.75 -1.04
C ALA A 82 8.07 4.68 -1.62
N LEU A 83 7.53 3.69 -2.33
CA LEU A 83 8.30 2.65 -3.03
C LEU A 83 9.21 3.25 -4.10
N VAL A 84 8.69 4.19 -4.90
CA VAL A 84 9.48 4.89 -5.93
C VAL A 84 10.64 5.67 -5.30
N ARG A 85 10.40 6.39 -4.19
CA ARG A 85 11.46 7.10 -3.45
C ARG A 85 12.48 6.14 -2.85
N TRP A 86 12.03 5.06 -2.23
CA TRP A 86 12.91 4.04 -1.65
C TRP A 86 13.80 3.39 -2.71
N ALA A 87 13.21 3.02 -3.85
CA ALA A 87 13.95 2.47 -4.98
C ALA A 87 14.96 3.48 -5.51
N ASP A 88 14.58 4.75 -5.68
CA ASP A 88 15.50 5.79 -6.12
C ASP A 88 16.72 5.92 -5.20
N VAL A 89 16.51 5.98 -3.88
CA VAL A 89 17.59 6.06 -2.89
C VAL A 89 18.49 4.81 -2.93
N ARG A 90 17.90 3.62 -2.95
CA ARG A 90 18.65 2.34 -2.94
C ARG A 90 19.53 2.19 -4.18
N PHE A 91 18.99 2.54 -5.34
CA PHE A 91 19.70 2.44 -6.60
C PHE A 91 20.71 3.58 -6.80
N ALA A 92 20.41 4.81 -6.35
CA ALA A 92 21.36 5.92 -6.36
C ALA A 92 22.62 5.55 -5.55
N HIS A 93 22.44 4.92 -4.39
CA HIS A 93 23.56 4.39 -3.61
C HIS A 93 24.32 3.27 -4.33
N ARG A 94 23.63 2.30 -4.95
CA ARG A 94 24.28 1.12 -5.56
C ARG A 94 25.02 1.40 -6.87
N PHE A 95 24.50 2.30 -7.70
CA PHE A 95 24.94 2.50 -9.09
C PHE A 95 25.43 3.92 -9.41
N ALA A 96 25.17 4.91 -8.56
CA ALA A 96 25.52 6.31 -8.82
C ALA A 96 26.31 6.98 -7.68
N GLY A 97 26.83 6.20 -6.73
CA GLY A 97 27.61 6.73 -5.60
C GLY A 97 26.81 7.64 -4.66
N GLY A 98 25.47 7.57 -4.69
CA GLY A 98 24.60 8.33 -3.80
C GLY A 98 24.78 7.95 -2.33
N PRO A 99 24.33 8.79 -1.38
CA PRO A 99 24.51 8.55 0.05
C PRO A 99 23.82 7.25 0.50
N ALA A 100 24.38 6.62 1.54
CA ALA A 100 23.85 5.39 2.11
C ALA A 100 22.39 5.56 2.56
N PRO A 101 21.50 4.59 2.29
CA PRO A 101 20.12 4.63 2.77
C PRO A 101 20.11 4.80 4.29
N VAL A 102 19.55 5.91 4.77
CA VAL A 102 19.48 6.23 6.20
C VAL A 102 18.70 5.11 6.88
N LYS A 103 19.34 4.42 7.83
CA LYS A 103 18.66 3.38 8.62
C LYS A 103 17.60 4.04 9.50
N PRO A 104 16.40 3.45 9.63
CA PRO A 104 15.40 3.95 10.57
C PRO A 104 16.02 4.08 11.96
N PRO A 105 15.83 5.20 12.67
CA PRO A 105 16.34 5.38 14.03
C PRO A 105 15.79 4.27 14.93
N LYS A 106 16.68 3.66 15.71
CA LYS A 106 16.35 2.45 16.48
C LYS A 106 15.50 2.74 17.71
N GLN A 107 15.50 3.96 18.25
CA GLN A 107 14.75 4.35 19.46
C GLN A 107 14.47 5.87 19.42
N GLY A 108 13.50 6.32 20.22
CA GLY A 108 13.24 7.75 20.43
C GLY A 108 12.13 8.35 19.54
N PRO A 109 11.93 9.68 19.60
CA PRO A 109 10.80 10.37 18.98
C PRO A 109 10.77 10.25 17.45
N GLU A 110 11.93 10.09 16.81
CA GLU A 110 12.01 9.90 15.36
C GLU A 110 11.50 8.53 14.90
N ARG A 111 11.68 7.48 15.71
CA ARG A 111 11.11 6.14 15.48
C ARG A 111 9.59 6.18 15.60
N MET A 112 9.08 6.82 16.65
CA MET A 112 7.64 7.05 16.83
C MET A 112 7.03 7.78 15.63
N ALA A 113 7.67 8.86 15.15
CA ALA A 113 7.22 9.58 13.96
C ALA A 113 7.27 8.73 12.68
N ALA A 114 8.24 7.80 12.56
CA ALA A 114 8.28 6.85 11.44
C ALA A 114 7.10 5.86 11.48
N LEU A 115 6.79 5.30 12.64
CA LEU A 115 5.64 4.40 12.83
C LEU A 115 4.31 5.09 12.55
N TRP A 116 4.12 6.33 13.03
CA TRP A 116 2.92 7.10 12.72
C TRP A 116 2.78 7.39 11.22
N ARG A 117 3.87 7.74 10.53
CA ARG A 117 3.84 7.94 9.07
C ARG A 117 3.55 6.66 8.30
N GLU A 118 3.98 5.51 8.81
CA GLU A 118 3.66 4.21 8.21
C GLU A 118 2.21 3.83 8.45
N TRP A 119 1.72 3.96 9.69
CA TRP A 119 0.33 3.74 10.02
C TRP A 119 -0.62 4.65 9.22
N LEU A 120 -0.33 5.94 9.11
CA LEU A 120 -1.12 6.87 8.30
C LEU A 120 -1.17 6.44 6.82
N ARG A 121 -0.10 5.85 6.28
CA ARG A 121 -0.11 5.31 4.91
C ARG A 121 -1.04 4.10 4.79
N VAL A 122 -1.06 3.22 5.79
CA VAL A 122 -1.99 2.07 5.85
C VAL A 122 -3.44 2.57 5.94
N VAL A 123 -3.70 3.61 6.74
CA VAL A 123 -5.01 4.27 6.81
C VAL A 123 -5.42 4.83 5.45
N VAL A 124 -4.54 5.56 4.77
CA VAL A 124 -4.82 6.08 3.42
C VAL A 124 -5.11 4.95 2.43
N ALA A 125 -4.34 3.86 2.47
CA ALA A 125 -4.59 2.68 1.64
C ALA A 125 -5.98 2.09 1.90
N ALA A 126 -6.36 1.92 3.16
CA ALA A 126 -7.66 1.39 3.55
C ALA A 126 -8.82 2.32 3.17
N VAL A 127 -8.64 3.65 3.28
CA VAL A 127 -9.64 4.63 2.84
C VAL A 127 -9.86 4.54 1.33
N ILE A 128 -8.79 4.52 0.54
CA ILE A 128 -8.90 4.39 -0.93
C ILE A 128 -9.58 3.07 -1.29
N ALA A 129 -9.14 1.95 -0.71
CA ALA A 129 -9.77 0.65 -0.93
C ALA A 129 -11.25 0.66 -0.55
N SER A 130 -11.62 1.28 0.58
CA SER A 130 -13.01 1.41 1.03
C SER A 130 -13.85 2.22 0.04
N VAL A 131 -13.35 3.37 -0.42
CA VAL A 131 -14.03 4.22 -1.40
C VAL A 131 -14.27 3.46 -2.70
N VAL A 132 -13.27 2.71 -3.18
CA VAL A 132 -13.38 1.91 -4.40
C VAL A 132 -14.40 0.79 -4.24
N LEU A 133 -14.31 -0.01 -3.17
CA LEU A 133 -15.22 -1.14 -2.93
C LEU A 133 -16.66 -0.66 -2.69
N LEU A 134 -16.85 0.44 -1.94
CA LEU A 134 -18.17 1.05 -1.76
C LEU A 134 -18.69 1.65 -3.07
N GLY A 135 -17.81 2.21 -3.91
CA GLY A 135 -18.19 2.64 -5.26
C GLY A 135 -18.69 1.48 -6.11
N LEU A 136 -18.06 0.30 -6.03
CA LEU A 136 -18.55 -0.91 -6.71
C LEU A 136 -19.90 -1.36 -6.15
N VAL A 137 -20.08 -1.33 -4.83
CA VAL A 137 -21.37 -1.64 -4.17
C VAL A 137 -22.48 -0.72 -4.69
N LEU A 138 -22.26 0.60 -4.65
CA LEU A 138 -23.30 1.58 -4.95
C LEU A 138 -23.66 1.68 -6.44
N LEU A 139 -22.69 1.45 -7.33
CA LEU A 139 -22.85 1.74 -8.75
C LEU A 139 -23.08 0.49 -9.60
N VAL A 140 -22.70 -0.69 -9.10
CA VAL A 140 -22.56 -1.87 -9.96
C VAL A 140 -23.03 -3.18 -9.33
N ALA A 141 -22.88 -3.33 -8.00
CA ALA A 141 -23.15 -4.59 -7.34
C ALA A 141 -24.65 -4.85 -7.12
N ASP A 142 -25.04 -6.11 -7.18
CA ASP A 142 -26.36 -6.58 -6.79
C ASP A 142 -26.44 -6.87 -5.28
N VAL A 143 -27.66 -6.96 -4.73
CA VAL A 143 -27.92 -7.20 -3.28
C VAL A 143 -27.17 -8.41 -2.72
N ASP A 144 -26.98 -9.46 -3.52
CA ASP A 144 -26.27 -10.68 -3.11
C ASP A 144 -24.74 -10.50 -3.06
N GLN A 145 -24.21 -9.47 -3.72
CA GLN A 145 -22.77 -9.18 -3.85
C GLN A 145 -22.28 -8.20 -2.76
N ASP A 146 -23.16 -7.32 -2.28
CA ASP A 146 -22.90 -6.35 -1.22
C ASP A 146 -22.20 -6.92 0.03
N PRO A 147 -22.69 -8.01 0.67
CA PRO A 147 -22.09 -8.49 1.91
C PRO A 147 -20.65 -8.96 1.71
N VAL A 148 -20.30 -9.46 0.51
CA VAL A 148 -18.94 -9.89 0.19
C VAL A 148 -18.01 -8.67 0.11
N LEU A 149 -18.41 -7.64 -0.64
CA LEU A 149 -17.61 -6.42 -0.83
C LEU A 149 -17.45 -5.64 0.47
N LEU A 150 -18.52 -5.50 1.26
CA LEU A 150 -18.48 -4.89 2.59
C LEU A 150 -17.60 -5.68 3.57
N GLY A 151 -17.60 -7.01 3.47
CA GLY A 151 -16.70 -7.86 4.24
C GLY A 151 -15.22 -7.57 3.91
N TRP A 152 -14.90 -7.21 2.67
CA TRP A 152 -13.54 -6.80 2.30
C TRP A 152 -13.16 -5.42 2.85
N VAL A 153 -14.11 -4.47 2.87
CA VAL A 153 -13.92 -3.20 3.57
C VAL A 153 -13.61 -3.42 5.05
N ALA A 154 -14.39 -4.27 5.73
CA ALA A 154 -14.16 -4.60 7.14
C ALA A 154 -12.76 -5.21 7.37
N ARG A 155 -12.32 -6.15 6.52
CA ARG A 155 -10.97 -6.74 6.59
C ARG A 155 -9.86 -5.69 6.45
N ALA A 156 -10.01 -4.72 5.55
CA ALA A 156 -9.03 -3.64 5.40
C ALA A 156 -8.88 -2.83 6.70
N TRP A 157 -9.99 -2.53 7.39
CA TRP A 157 -9.96 -1.82 8.67
C TRP A 157 -9.44 -2.66 9.83
N VAL A 158 -9.67 -3.98 9.83
CA VAL A 158 -9.01 -4.89 10.78
C VAL A 158 -7.49 -4.84 10.61
N VAL A 159 -6.99 -4.83 9.38
CA VAL A 159 -5.55 -4.69 9.12
C VAL A 159 -5.02 -3.36 9.65
N VAL A 160 -5.73 -2.24 9.43
CA VAL A 160 -5.37 -0.92 10.00
C VAL A 160 -5.28 -0.98 11.53
N ALA A 161 -6.25 -1.62 12.18
CA ALA A 161 -6.29 -1.75 13.63
C ALA A 161 -5.13 -2.61 14.15
N LEU A 162 -4.85 -3.74 13.51
CA LEU A 162 -3.71 -4.59 13.86
C LEU A 162 -2.38 -3.83 13.69
N TRP A 163 -2.22 -3.10 12.59
CA TRP A 163 -1.02 -2.30 12.34
C TRP A 163 -0.85 -1.17 13.37
N PHE A 164 -1.96 -0.59 13.84
CA PHE A 164 -1.94 0.37 14.94
C PHE A 164 -1.44 -0.27 16.24
N VAL A 165 -1.98 -1.45 16.57
CA VAL A 165 -1.66 -2.18 17.80
C VAL A 165 -0.18 -2.59 17.82
N PHE A 166 0.31 -3.17 16.73
CA PHE A 166 1.69 -3.66 16.63
C PHE A 166 2.73 -2.57 16.30
N GLY A 167 2.28 -1.36 15.95
CA GLY A 167 3.16 -0.23 15.64
C GLY A 167 3.11 0.84 16.73
N PRO A 168 2.40 1.96 16.51
CA PRO A 168 2.38 3.10 17.45
C PRO A 168 2.00 2.72 18.88
N LEU A 169 0.99 1.86 19.07
CA LEU A 169 0.47 1.52 20.40
C LEU A 169 1.48 0.72 21.23
N TRP A 170 2.23 -0.18 20.60
CA TRP A 170 3.23 -1.02 21.28
C TRP A 170 4.46 -0.21 21.73
N GLU A 171 4.77 0.88 21.04
CA GLU A 171 5.91 1.74 21.37
C GLU A 171 5.58 2.89 22.31
N LEU A 172 4.31 3.04 22.71
CA LEU A 172 3.96 3.97 23.76
C LEU A 172 4.65 3.53 25.05
N PRO A 173 5.42 4.42 25.72
CA PRO A 173 6.09 4.06 26.96
C PRO A 173 5.04 3.63 27.97
N THR A 174 5.04 2.34 28.32
CA THR A 174 4.17 1.83 29.37
C THR A 174 4.57 2.52 30.67
N SER A 175 3.60 2.98 31.45
CA SER A 175 3.76 3.78 32.68
C SER A 175 4.79 3.23 33.68
N ARG A 176 5.15 1.93 33.62
CA ARG A 176 6.18 1.30 34.42
C ARG A 176 7.62 1.83 34.20
N GLN A 177 7.98 2.28 33.00
CA GLN A 177 9.34 2.81 32.75
C GLN A 177 9.57 4.22 33.30
N ARG A 178 8.49 4.96 33.60
CA ARG A 178 8.58 6.32 34.16
C ARG A 178 8.95 6.32 35.64
N ALA A 179 8.59 5.26 36.36
CA ALA A 179 8.84 5.13 37.80
C ALA A 179 10.32 4.82 38.12
N THR A 180 10.99 3.99 37.30
CA THR A 180 12.39 3.61 37.52
C THR A 180 13.37 4.76 37.30
N VAL A 181 13.12 5.63 36.31
CA VAL A 181 13.97 6.80 36.04
C VAL A 181 13.84 7.87 37.13
N HIS A 182 12.66 7.97 37.77
CA HIS A 182 12.45 8.93 38.85
C HIS A 182 13.09 8.46 40.17
N SER A 183 13.09 7.15 40.45
CA SER A 183 13.74 6.60 41.65
C SER A 183 15.26 6.70 41.61
N GLU A 184 15.89 6.51 40.44
CA GLU A 184 17.36 6.64 40.30
C GLU A 184 17.85 8.08 40.44
N ARG A 185 17.03 9.07 40.05
CA ARG A 185 17.35 10.49 40.21
C ARG A 185 17.12 11.03 41.61
N SER A 186 16.29 10.38 42.43
CA SER A 186 16.06 10.80 43.83
C SER A 186 17.05 10.17 44.82
N SER A 187 17.82 9.16 44.38
CA SER A 187 18.81 8.45 45.21
C SER A 187 20.26 8.88 44.95
N SER A 188 20.48 9.92 44.13
CA SER A 188 21.79 10.57 43.90
C SER A 188 21.76 11.99 44.45
#